data_AF-A0AA43D0F7-F1
#
_entry.id   AF-A0AA43D0F7-F1
#
_cell.length_a   1.000
_cell.length_b   1.000
_cell.length_c   1.000
_cell.angle_alpha   90.00
_cell.angle_beta   90.00
_cell.angle_gamma   90.00
#
_symmetry.space_group_name_H-M   'P 1'
#
loop_
_entity.id
_entity.type
_entity.pdbx_description
1 polymer ?
#
loop_
_entity_poly.entity_id
_entity_poly.type
_entity_poly.pdbx_seq_one_letter_code
_entity_poly.pdbx_strand_id
1 'polypeptide(L)'
;MNPKWRELDLDGGGLQAANLRLAQTLRRRNVTYALMLAFPLGAHRWYLGELRGAILYPALTALAIGGWLAGITAIALTALAILAALLGWDLYTLEDRIATVNKRRRMAVYLSQGSGVPTGFQGRFSDTDGDMPANAAHRRMPTLAEQEAMLRDLAASRKKPPGKPQ
;
A
#
# COMPACT_ATOMS: atom_id res chain seq x y z
N MET A 1 21.52 37.42 10.31
CA MET A 1 21.32 36.10 9.66
C MET A 1 20.18 35.40 10.38
N ASN A 2 19.08 35.11 9.69
CA ASN A 2 17.85 34.61 10.30
C ASN A 2 17.92 33.08 10.48
N PRO A 3 17.71 32.51 11.68
CA PRO A 3 17.89 31.08 11.96
C PRO A 3 16.71 30.20 11.50
N LYS A 4 15.89 30.64 10.53
CA LYS A 4 14.81 29.84 9.93
C LYS A 4 15.26 28.52 9.30
N TRP A 5 16.55 28.37 9.01
CA TRP A 5 17.14 27.13 8.50
C TRP A 5 17.23 26.02 9.56
N ARG A 6 17.11 26.32 10.87
CA ARG A 6 17.05 25.30 11.94
C ARG A 6 15.66 24.68 12.14
N GLU A 7 14.61 25.32 11.63
CA GLU A 7 13.24 24.78 11.63
C GLU A 7 12.95 23.94 10.38
N LEU A 8 13.80 24.05 9.35
CA LEU A 8 13.82 23.10 8.25
C LEU A 8 14.52 21.84 8.75
N ASP A 9 13.71 20.82 9.06
CA ASP A 9 14.15 19.46 9.40
C ASP A 9 14.89 18.87 8.19
N LEU A 10 16.18 19.18 8.09
CA LEU A 10 17.09 18.77 7.01
C LEU A 10 17.76 17.42 7.28
N ASP A 11 17.55 16.84 8.45
CA ASP A 11 17.84 15.44 8.68
C ASP A 11 16.67 14.62 8.13
N GLY A 12 16.93 13.54 7.39
CA GLY A 12 15.91 12.63 6.83
C GLY A 12 14.96 11.95 7.83
N GLY A 13 14.84 12.47 9.06
CA GLY A 13 13.91 12.11 10.12
C GLY A 13 12.45 12.26 9.72
N GLY A 14 12.08 13.22 8.86
CA GLY A 14 10.71 13.32 8.34
C GLY A 14 10.26 12.07 7.57
N LEU A 15 11.10 11.56 6.67
CA LEU A 15 10.77 10.39 5.84
C LEU A 15 10.89 9.07 6.62
N GLN A 16 11.85 8.97 7.52
CA GLN A 16 12.01 7.80 8.38
C GLN A 16 10.90 7.72 9.44
N ALA A 17 10.54 8.83 10.08
CA ALA A 17 9.42 8.90 11.01
C ALA A 17 8.09 8.65 10.30
N ALA A 18 7.92 9.14 9.07
CA ALA A 18 6.78 8.81 8.22
C ALA A 18 6.69 7.31 7.93
N ASN A 19 7.80 6.67 7.57
CA ASN A 19 7.85 5.23 7.31
C ASN A 19 7.59 4.39 8.57
N LEU A 20 8.10 4.82 9.73
CA LEU A 20 7.81 4.20 11.03
C LEU A 20 6.32 4.32 11.38
N ARG A 21 5.75 5.52 11.26
CA ARG A 21 4.32 5.77 11.49
C ARG A 21 3.45 4.99 10.51
N LEU A 22 3.91 4.84 9.26
CA LEU A 22 3.24 4.02 8.27
C LEU A 22 3.25 2.54 8.68
N ALA A 23 4.42 1.98 9.02
CA ALA A 23 4.56 0.58 9.41
C ALA A 23 3.67 0.21 10.62
N GLN A 24 3.47 1.14 11.56
CA GLN A 24 2.58 0.96 12.71
C GLN A 24 1.09 0.98 12.35
N THR A 25 0.70 1.67 11.27
CA THR A 25 -0.72 1.83 10.90
C THR A 25 -1.22 0.79 9.92
N LEU A 26 -0.33 0.08 9.23
CA LEU A 26 -0.68 -0.96 8.26
C LEU A 26 -1.38 -2.15 8.94
N ARG A 27 -2.44 -2.65 8.29
CA ARG A 27 -3.14 -3.86 8.71
C ARG A 27 -2.36 -5.08 8.25
N ARG A 28 -2.03 -5.95 9.21
CA ARG A 28 -1.28 -7.19 9.00
C ARG A 28 -2.21 -8.34 8.61
N ARG A 29 -1.79 -9.12 7.61
CA ARG A 29 -2.47 -10.32 7.12
C ARG A 29 -2.75 -11.32 8.25
N ASN A 30 -1.72 -11.69 9.01
CA ASN A 30 -1.83 -12.71 10.06
C ASN A 30 -2.83 -12.31 11.15
N VAL A 31 -2.89 -11.03 11.52
CA VAL A 31 -3.85 -10.53 12.51
C VAL A 31 -5.27 -10.62 11.98
N THR A 32 -5.50 -10.27 10.70
CA THR A 32 -6.83 -10.37 10.10
C THR A 32 -7.30 -11.83 10.06
N TYR A 33 -6.45 -12.78 9.66
CA TYR A 33 -6.80 -14.20 9.67
C TYR A 33 -7.04 -14.73 11.09
N ALA A 34 -6.24 -14.32 12.07
CA ALA A 34 -6.46 -14.69 13.47
C ALA A 34 -7.81 -14.17 13.98
N LEU A 35 -8.16 -12.93 13.67
CA LEU A 35 -9.47 -12.34 14.02
C LEU A 35 -10.63 -12.99 13.28
N MET A 36 -10.38 -13.62 12.13
CA MET A 36 -11.40 -14.35 11.38
C MET A 36 -11.85 -15.62 12.11
N LEU A 37 -11.05 -16.18 13.02
CA LEU A 37 -11.51 -17.24 13.91
C LEU A 37 -12.65 -16.77 14.84
N ALA A 38 -12.69 -15.47 15.12
CA ALA A 38 -13.78 -14.80 15.83
C ALA A 38 -14.78 -14.14 14.87
N PHE A 39 -14.97 -14.70 13.66
CA PHE A 39 -15.92 -14.16 12.68
C PHE A 39 -17.36 -13.95 13.20
N PRO A 40 -17.92 -14.75 14.14
CA PRO A 40 -19.29 -14.50 14.63
C PRO A 40 -19.42 -13.13 15.30
N LEU A 41 -18.31 -12.60 15.83
CA LEU A 41 -18.24 -11.28 16.44
C LEU A 41 -17.96 -10.16 15.41
N GLY A 42 -17.73 -10.49 14.13
CA GLY A 42 -17.37 -9.50 13.10
C GLY A 42 -15.99 -8.83 13.33
N ALA A 43 -15.13 -9.43 14.16
CA ALA A 43 -13.88 -8.82 14.62
C ALA A 43 -12.91 -8.48 13.47
N HIS A 44 -12.83 -9.34 12.45
CA HIS A 44 -12.01 -9.11 11.26
C HIS A 44 -12.48 -7.88 10.47
N ARG A 45 -13.79 -7.66 10.34
CA ARG A 45 -14.37 -6.48 9.68
C ARG A 45 -14.18 -5.21 10.50
N TRP A 46 -14.33 -5.30 11.82
CA TRP A 46 -14.05 -4.18 12.74
C TRP A 46 -12.60 -3.72 12.62
N TYR A 47 -11.66 -4.66 12.58
CA TYR A 47 -10.25 -4.36 12.42
C TYR A 47 -9.93 -3.66 11.08
N LEU A 48 -10.60 -4.06 10.00
CA LEU A 48 -10.47 -3.39 8.70
C LEU A 48 -11.16 -2.01 8.64
N GLY A 49 -11.97 -1.65 9.64
CA GLY A 49 -12.69 -0.37 9.72
C GLY A 49 -14.02 -0.38 8.96
N GLU A 50 -14.57 -1.56 8.66
CA GLU A 50 -15.82 -1.71 7.92
C GLU A 50 -17.01 -1.91 8.88
N LEU A 51 -17.58 -0.80 9.38
CA LEU A 51 -18.66 -0.79 10.38
C LEU A 51 -19.87 -1.64 9.98
N ARG A 52 -20.34 -1.51 8.72
CA ARG A 52 -21.53 -2.24 8.23
C ARG A 52 -21.32 -3.75 8.27
N GLY A 53 -20.17 -4.22 7.78
CA GLY A 53 -19.81 -5.64 7.81
C GLY A 53 -19.58 -6.13 9.25
N ALA A 54 -18.99 -5.29 10.10
CA ALA A 54 -18.70 -5.63 11.49
C ALA A 54 -19.96 -5.85 12.33
N ILE A 55 -21.05 -5.14 12.05
CA ILE A 55 -22.34 -5.32 12.75
C ILE A 55 -23.16 -6.47 12.15
N LEU A 56 -23.02 -6.74 10.84
CA LEU A 56 -23.78 -7.77 10.15
C LEU A 56 -23.52 -9.18 10.73
N TYR A 57 -22.26 -9.51 11.03
CA TYR A 57 -21.90 -10.80 11.61
C TYR A 57 -22.56 -11.04 12.99
N PRO A 58 -22.38 -10.16 14.00
CA PRO A 58 -23.08 -10.26 15.27
C PRO A 58 -24.60 -10.31 15.13
N ALA A 59 -25.18 -9.50 14.23
CA ALA A 59 -26.62 -9.48 14.01
C ALA A 59 -27.14 -10.82 13.49
N LEU A 60 -26.46 -11.41 12.50
CA LEU A 60 -26.80 -12.74 11.97
C LEU A 60 -26.55 -13.84 13.00
N THR A 61 -25.49 -13.75 13.79
CA THR A 61 -25.22 -14.69 14.88
C THR A 61 -26.31 -14.61 15.96
N ALA A 62 -26.71 -13.41 16.37
CA ALA A 62 -27.81 -13.21 17.32
C ALA A 62 -29.14 -13.74 16.76
N LEU A 63 -29.40 -13.54 15.47
CA LEU A 63 -30.59 -14.05 14.78
C LEU A 63 -30.58 -15.58 14.68
N ALA A 64 -29.42 -16.20 14.44
CA ALA A 64 -29.28 -17.65 14.44
C ALA A 64 -29.57 -18.24 15.83
N ILE A 65 -28.97 -17.66 16.88
CA ILE A 65 -29.17 -18.08 18.27
C ILE A 65 -30.63 -17.85 18.70
N GLY A 66 -31.18 -16.68 18.43
CA GLY A 66 -32.56 -16.33 18.78
C GLY A 66 -33.58 -17.22 18.07
N GLY A 67 -33.36 -17.49 16.78
CA GLY A 67 -34.20 -18.43 16.01
C GLY A 67 -34.15 -19.85 16.58
N TRP A 68 -32.97 -20.31 17.00
CA TRP A 68 -32.81 -21.62 17.64
C TRP A 68 -33.55 -21.70 18.97
N LEU A 69 -33.36 -20.70 19.84
CA LEU A 69 -34.01 -20.64 21.15
C LEU A 69 -35.54 -20.52 21.06
N ALA A 70 -36.05 -19.84 20.03
CA ALA A 70 -37.48 -19.73 19.76
C ALA A 70 -38.08 -20.99 19.09
N GLY A 71 -37.27 -22.01 18.79
CA GLY A 71 -37.71 -23.21 18.08
C GLY A 71 -37.96 -23.00 16.58
N ILE A 72 -37.62 -21.84 16.03
CA ILE A 72 -37.78 -21.50 14.61
C ILE A 72 -36.54 -21.93 13.84
N THR A 73 -36.41 -23.24 13.63
CA THR A 73 -35.24 -23.87 12.99
C THR A 73 -34.94 -23.32 11.60
N ALA A 74 -35.97 -22.99 10.81
CA ALA A 74 -35.81 -22.41 9.47
C ALA A 74 -35.03 -21.08 9.50
N ILE A 75 -35.34 -20.19 10.46
CA ILE A 75 -34.63 -18.92 10.62
C ILE A 75 -33.18 -19.16 11.04
N ALA A 76 -32.96 -20.06 12.00
CA ALA A 76 -31.62 -20.38 12.47
C ALA A 76 -30.73 -20.94 11.35
N LEU A 77 -31.24 -21.90 10.58
CA LEU A 77 -30.51 -22.51 9.45
C LEU A 77 -30.25 -21.50 8.34
N THR A 78 -31.21 -20.65 8.03
CA THR A 78 -31.04 -19.60 7.01
C THR A 78 -29.97 -18.60 7.43
N ALA A 79 -29.97 -18.17 8.69
CA ALA A 79 -28.95 -17.27 9.23
C ALA A 79 -27.55 -17.89 9.19
N LEU A 80 -27.43 -19.18 9.55
CA LEU A 80 -26.18 -19.93 9.46
C LEU A 80 -25.69 -20.09 8.01
N ALA A 81 -26.59 -20.36 7.07
CA ALA A 81 -26.24 -20.46 5.65
C ALA A 81 -25.71 -19.12 5.11
N ILE A 82 -26.35 -18.00 5.47
CA ILE A 82 -25.88 -16.66 5.10
C ILE A 82 -24.51 -16.37 5.73
N LEU A 83 -24.32 -16.70 7.03
CA LEU A 83 -23.02 -16.54 7.70
C LEU A 83 -21.91 -17.34 6.99
N ALA A 84 -22.17 -18.59 6.61
CA ALA A 84 -21.21 -19.43 5.90
C ALA A 84 -20.87 -18.85 4.52
N ALA A 85 -21.88 -18.39 3.77
CA ALA A 85 -21.67 -17.76 2.47
C ALA A 85 -20.83 -16.46 2.58
N LEU A 86 -21.13 -15.62 3.58
CA LEU A 86 -20.35 -14.41 3.86
C LEU A 86 -18.91 -14.73 4.24
N LEU A 87 -18.70 -15.75 5.08
CA LEU A 87 -17.35 -16.19 5.46
C LEU A 87 -16.54 -16.68 4.24
N GLY A 88 -17.16 -17.43 3.35
CA GLY A 88 -16.53 -17.88 2.10
C GLY A 88 -16.18 -16.70 1.17
N TRP A 89 -17.10 -15.73 1.03
CA TRP A 89 -16.84 -14.50 0.29
C TRP A 89 -15.71 -13.66 0.90
N ASP A 90 -15.63 -13.63 2.23
CA ASP A 90 -14.58 -12.91 2.93
C ASP A 90 -13.23 -13.55 2.70
N LEU A 91 -13.12 -14.87 2.79
CA LEU A 91 -11.90 -15.60 2.46
C LEU A 91 -11.39 -15.29 1.06
N TYR A 92 -12.31 -15.20 0.09
CA TYR A 92 -11.96 -14.86 -1.29
C TYR A 92 -11.50 -13.41 -1.46
N THR A 93 -12.17 -12.45 -0.80
CA THR A 93 -11.91 -11.02 -0.99
C THR A 93 -10.94 -10.39 0.03
N LEU A 94 -10.46 -11.17 1.00
CA LEU A 94 -9.73 -10.63 2.15
C LEU A 94 -8.43 -9.92 1.75
N GLU A 95 -7.69 -10.53 0.83
CA GLU A 95 -6.39 -9.99 0.39
C GLU A 95 -6.55 -8.64 -0.31
N ASP A 96 -7.50 -8.54 -1.24
CA ASP A 96 -7.83 -7.30 -1.95
C ASP A 96 -8.31 -6.20 -1.01
N ARG A 97 -9.10 -6.56 0.01
CA ARG A 97 -9.55 -5.63 1.05
C ARG A 97 -8.38 -5.10 1.88
N ILE A 98 -7.50 -5.99 2.35
CA ILE A 98 -6.29 -5.60 3.10
C ILE A 98 -5.43 -4.66 2.26
N ALA A 99 -5.20 -5.01 0.99
CA ALA A 99 -4.43 -4.18 0.06
C ALA A 99 -5.07 -2.78 -0.11
N THR A 100 -6.39 -2.73 -0.28
CA THR A 100 -7.15 -1.48 -0.42
C THR A 100 -7.04 -0.60 0.83
N VAL A 101 -7.25 -1.18 2.02
CA VAL A 101 -7.16 -0.47 3.30
C VAL A 101 -5.73 0.05 3.51
N ASN A 102 -4.72 -0.78 3.25
CA ASN A 102 -3.32 -0.39 3.38
C ASN A 102 -2.93 0.70 2.39
N LYS A 103 -3.42 0.65 1.14
CA LYS A 103 -3.23 1.71 0.14
C LYS A 103 -3.81 3.03 0.61
N ARG A 104 -5.04 3.04 1.15
CA ARG A 104 -5.65 4.25 1.72
C ARG A 104 -4.84 4.83 2.88
N ARG A 105 -4.33 3.98 3.78
CA ARG A 105 -3.49 4.40 4.90
C ARG A 105 -2.15 4.99 4.45
N ARG A 106 -1.51 4.39 3.45
CA ARG A 106 -0.31 4.95 2.80
C ARG A 106 -0.58 6.35 2.26
N MET A 107 -1.65 6.50 1.48
CA MET A 107 -2.03 7.80 0.93
C MET A 107 -2.30 8.84 2.01
N ALA A 108 -3.00 8.48 3.09
CA ALA A 108 -3.27 9.39 4.20
C ALA A 108 -1.98 9.86 4.90
N VAL A 109 -1.00 8.97 5.11
CA VAL A 109 0.30 9.33 5.72
C VAL A 109 1.12 10.24 4.80
N TYR A 110 1.11 10.01 3.49
CA TYR A 110 1.86 10.87 2.55
C TYR A 110 1.19 12.24 2.34
N LEU A 111 -0.14 12.28 2.25
CA LEU A 111 -0.88 13.53 2.08
C LEU A 111 -0.89 14.40 3.36
N SER A 112 -0.76 13.79 4.53
CA SER A 112 -0.65 14.54 5.80
C SER A 112 0.74 15.12 6.07
N GLN A 113 1.77 14.82 5.25
CA GLN A 113 3.11 15.42 5.33
C GLN A 113 3.17 16.83 4.69
N GLY A 114 2.05 17.55 4.67
CA GLY A 114 1.93 18.91 4.15
C GLY A 114 2.57 19.96 5.05
N SER A 115 3.91 19.98 5.07
CA SER A 115 4.77 21.10 5.49
C SER A 115 6.18 20.77 4.97
N GLY A 116 6.76 21.46 4.00
CA GLY A 116 6.27 22.48 3.10
C GLY A 116 7.26 22.52 1.94
N VAL A 117 6.78 22.50 0.70
CA VAL A 117 7.60 22.96 -0.42
C VAL A 117 7.95 24.41 -0.07
N PRO A 118 9.23 24.77 0.10
CA PRO A 118 9.60 26.14 0.46
C PRO A 118 8.99 27.11 -0.55
N THR A 119 8.43 28.23 -0.09
CA THR A 119 7.98 29.30 -0.98
C THR A 119 9.14 29.73 -1.88
N GLY A 120 9.04 29.44 -3.18
CA GLY A 120 10.13 29.66 -4.15
C GLY A 120 10.91 28.41 -4.57
N PHE A 121 10.47 27.20 -4.19
CA PHE A 121 11.04 25.96 -4.73
C PHE A 121 10.68 25.83 -6.22
N GLN A 122 11.59 26.28 -7.07
CA GLN A 122 11.65 25.85 -8.46
C GLN A 122 12.24 24.44 -8.46
N GLY A 123 11.42 23.45 -8.80
CA GLY A 123 11.95 22.13 -9.12
C GLY A 123 13.03 22.29 -10.18
N ARG A 124 14.13 21.53 -10.08
CA ARG A 124 14.97 21.29 -11.24
C ARG A 124 14.12 20.50 -12.24
N PHE A 125 13.40 21.20 -13.09
CA PHE A 125 13.21 20.71 -14.44
C PHE A 125 14.63 20.58 -14.97
N SER A 126 15.08 19.36 -15.21
CA SER A 126 16.24 19.18 -16.06
C SER A 126 15.93 19.99 -17.32
N ASP A 127 16.75 21.00 -17.63
CA ASP A 127 16.72 21.70 -18.92
C ASP A 127 17.10 20.70 -20.01
N THR A 128 16.21 19.74 -20.27
CA THR A 128 16.22 18.86 -21.43
C THR A 128 14.97 19.11 -22.26
N ASP A 129 14.37 20.29 -22.10
CA ASP A 129 13.28 20.79 -22.94
C ASP A 129 13.74 21.97 -23.82
N GLY A 130 15.06 22.14 -23.97
CA GLY A 130 15.66 23.26 -24.72
C GLY A 130 16.15 22.96 -26.13
N ASP A 131 16.43 21.70 -26.49
CA ASP A 131 16.88 21.33 -27.85
C ASP A 131 16.86 19.81 -28.06
N MET A 132 15.67 19.20 -27.99
CA MET A 132 15.49 17.81 -28.40
C MET A 132 15.15 17.78 -29.89
N PRO A 133 16.02 17.26 -30.78
CA PRO A 133 15.65 17.04 -32.17
C PRO A 133 14.43 16.11 -32.20
N ALA A 134 13.46 16.40 -33.07
CA ALA A 134 12.12 15.78 -33.13
C ALA A 134 12.08 14.23 -33.18
N ASN A 135 13.23 13.58 -33.34
CA ASN A 135 13.40 12.12 -33.32
C ASN A 135 13.58 11.51 -31.91
N ALA A 136 13.69 12.32 -30.84
CA ALA A 136 13.95 11.81 -29.49
C ALA A 136 12.69 11.28 -28.75
N ALA A 137 11.49 11.59 -29.24
CA ALA A 137 10.22 11.21 -28.62
C ALA A 137 9.91 9.69 -28.66
N HIS A 138 10.74 8.88 -29.32
CA HIS A 138 10.55 7.43 -29.47
C HIS A 138 11.62 6.59 -28.76
N ARG A 139 12.43 7.16 -27.86
CA ARG A 139 13.38 6.37 -27.07
C ARG A 139 12.66 5.56 -26.00
N ARG A 140 12.29 4.33 -26.37
CA ARG A 140 11.88 3.26 -25.45
C ARG A 140 12.92 3.16 -24.32
N MET A 141 12.46 3.21 -23.07
CA MET A 141 13.34 2.94 -21.92
C MET A 141 13.94 1.53 -22.08
N PRO A 142 15.28 1.38 -21.98
CA PRO A 142 15.93 0.08 -22.12
C PRO A 142 15.40 -0.89 -21.07
N THR A 143 15.06 -2.09 -21.52
CA THR A 143 14.65 -3.18 -20.64
C THR A 143 15.81 -3.62 -19.75
N LEU A 144 15.53 -4.30 -18.64
CA LEU A 144 16.55 -4.73 -17.69
C LEU A 144 17.63 -5.63 -18.34
N ALA A 145 17.24 -6.44 -19.33
CA ALA A 145 18.16 -7.25 -20.12
C ALA A 145 19.11 -6.41 -20.99
N GLU A 146 18.61 -5.33 -21.59
CA GLU A 146 19.43 -4.39 -22.38
C GLU A 146 20.38 -3.58 -21.48
N GLN A 147 19.94 -3.22 -20.28
CA GLN A 147 20.78 -2.56 -19.28
C GLN A 147 21.92 -3.48 -18.82
N GLU A 148 21.63 -4.76 -18.58
CA GLU A 148 22.64 -5.73 -18.16
C GLU A 148 23.67 -6.00 -19.27
N ALA A 149 23.24 -6.08 -20.54
CA ALA A 149 24.13 -6.20 -21.69
C ALA A 149 25.04 -4.96 -21.84
N MET A 150 24.47 -3.77 -21.68
CA MET A 150 25.22 -2.50 -21.76
C MET A 150 26.27 -2.38 -20.64
N LEU A 151 25.96 -2.85 -19.43
CA LEU A 151 26.91 -2.91 -18.32
C LEU A 151 28.05 -3.90 -18.59
N ARG A 152 27.78 -5.04 -19.22
CA ARG A 152 28.83 -6.01 -19.61
C ARG A 152 29.77 -5.44 -20.67
N ASP A 153 29.25 -4.73 -21.67
CA ASP A 153 30.07 -4.07 -22.69
C ASP A 153 30.94 -2.95 -22.12
N LEU A 154 30.41 -2.17 -21.16
CA LEU A 154 31.19 -1.16 -20.44
C LEU A 154 32.30 -1.79 -19.58
N ALA A 155 32.02 -2.94 -18.96
CA ALA A 155 33.04 -3.68 -18.21
C ALA A 155 34.12 -4.28 -19.12
N ALA A 156 33.75 -4.73 -20.32
CA ALA A 156 34.68 -5.29 -21.31
C ALA A 156 35.58 -4.21 -21.95
N SER A 157 35.00 -3.05 -22.30
CA SER A 157 35.73 -1.91 -22.87
C SER A 157 36.71 -1.29 -21.87
N ARG A 158 36.36 -1.26 -20.57
CA ARG A 158 37.26 -0.82 -19.50
C ARG A 158 38.48 -1.74 -19.30
N LYS A 159 38.42 -2.99 -19.79
CA LYS A 159 39.49 -3.99 -19.67
C LYS A 159 40.51 -3.93 -20.82
N LYS A 160 40.29 -3.10 -21.84
CA LYS A 160 41.25 -2.91 -22.94
C LYS A 160 42.24 -1.81 -22.56
N PRO A 161 43.52 -2.12 -22.23
CA PRO A 161 44.50 -1.08 -21.96
C PRO A 161 44.73 -0.24 -23.23
N PRO A 162 45.00 1.07 -23.11
CA PRO A 162 45.29 1.90 -24.26
C PRO A 162 46.51 1.33 -24.98
N GLY A 163 46.31 0.89 -26.22
CA GLY A 163 47.40 0.53 -27.12
C GLY A 163 48.31 1.75 -27.28
N LYS A 164 49.61 1.56 -27.02
CA LYS A 164 50.62 2.62 -27.20
C LYS A 164 50.51 3.19 -28.62
N PRO A 165 50.49 4.52 -28.79
CA PRO A 165 50.66 5.12 -30.10
C PRO A 165 52.06 4.77 -30.64
N GLN A 166 52.13 4.38 -31.91
CA GLN A 166 53.37 4.34 -32.70
C GLN A 166 53.70 5.75 -33.18
#